data_AF-A0A369PP07-F1
#
_entry.id   AF-A0A369PP07-F1
#
_cell.length_a   1.000
_cell.length_b   1.000
_cell.length_c   1.000
_cell.angle_alpha   90.00
_cell.angle_beta   90.00
_cell.angle_gamma   90.00
#
_symmetry.space_group_name_H-M   'P 1'
#
loop_
_entity.id
_entity.type
_entity.pdbx_description
1 polymer ?
#
loop_
_entity_poly.entity_id
_entity_poly.type
_entity_poly.pdbx_seq_one_letter_code
_entity_poly.pdbx_strand_id
1 'polypeptide(L)'
;MRLTTENTHTGYLSTIKQQLDDINLNVSSVVLVQDIIRGSLIEVNQVLKTGIMARQVGSLATEIVSESNYMLDLAANDPHLLLFAEDVARQLKNRGINLVSEVSSFVLREGENVLMDFDKRDLLLKKVILELQVMRALVYSLGRSMYWAKQAGLLRSLNPYQGFINQDKRKVDELLLNLKFLKN
;
A
#
# COMPACT_ATOMS: atom_id res chain seq x y z
N MET A 1 2.89 8.83 30.41
CA MET A 1 2.84 9.43 29.06
C MET A 1 3.57 8.58 28.01
N ARG A 2 4.78 8.04 28.27
CA ARG A 2 5.44 7.05 27.37
C ARG A 2 4.61 5.79 27.12
N LEU A 3 4.13 5.14 28.18
CA LEU A 3 3.33 3.90 28.08
C LEU A 3 2.07 4.06 27.22
N THR A 4 1.43 5.24 27.30
CA THR A 4 0.23 5.56 26.51
C THR A 4 0.56 5.75 25.03
N THR A 5 1.69 6.40 24.73
CA THR A 5 2.16 6.63 23.35
C THR A 5 2.61 5.32 22.70
N GLU A 6 3.25 4.45 23.48
CA GLU A 6 3.72 3.13 23.07
C GLU A 6 2.54 2.18 22.82
N ASN A 7 1.51 2.21 23.68
CA ASN A 7 0.26 1.48 23.47
C ASN A 7 -0.56 2.00 22.27
N THR A 8 -0.57 3.31 22.00
CA THR A 8 -1.22 3.83 20.79
C THR A 8 -0.46 3.43 19.54
N HIS A 9 0.87 3.46 19.56
CA HIS A 9 1.73 3.06 18.45
C HIS A 9 1.52 1.60 18.07
N THR A 10 1.48 0.70 19.05
CA THR A 10 1.22 -0.73 18.82
C THR A 10 -0.20 -0.98 18.29
N GLY A 11 -1.19 -0.18 18.72
CA GLY A 11 -2.56 -0.23 18.18
C GLY A 11 -2.67 0.23 16.72
N TYR A 12 -1.91 1.26 16.31
CA TYR A 12 -1.86 1.66 14.90
C TYR A 12 -1.17 0.60 14.05
N LEU A 13 -0.04 0.06 14.52
CA LEU A 13 0.68 -1.00 13.80
C LEU A 13 -0.18 -2.26 13.64
N SER A 14 -0.93 -2.66 14.67
CA SER A 14 -1.83 -3.81 14.58
C SER A 14 -2.99 -3.57 13.60
N THR A 15 -3.53 -2.35 13.55
CA THR A 15 -4.57 -1.97 12.59
C THR A 15 -4.06 -2.02 11.15
N ILE A 16 -2.88 -1.46 10.90
CA ILE A 16 -2.26 -1.49 9.57
C ILE A 16 -1.96 -2.93 9.17
N LYS A 17 -1.42 -3.74 10.09
CA LYS A 17 -1.17 -5.16 9.85
C LYS A 17 -2.46 -5.91 9.50
N GLN A 18 -3.54 -5.70 10.26
CA GLN A 18 -4.84 -6.31 9.98
C GLN A 18 -5.37 -5.92 8.59
N GLN A 19 -5.23 -4.65 8.20
CA GLN A 19 -5.64 -4.18 6.87
C GLN A 19 -4.82 -4.86 5.76
N LEU A 20 -3.52 -5.05 5.97
CA LEU A 20 -2.64 -5.75 5.03
C LEU A 20 -2.88 -7.26 4.99
N ASP A 21 -3.25 -7.88 6.11
CA ASP A 21 -3.70 -9.27 6.15
C ASP A 21 -5.03 -9.45 5.39
N ASP A 22 -5.98 -8.52 5.53
CA ASP A 22 -7.21 -8.50 4.73
C ASP A 22 -6.88 -8.36 3.23
N ILE A 23 -5.87 -7.56 2.86
CA ILE A 23 -5.39 -7.45 1.47
C ILE A 23 -4.79 -8.76 1.00
N ASN A 24 -3.92 -9.40 1.79
CA ASN A 24 -3.34 -10.70 1.46
C ASN A 24 -4.44 -11.74 1.19
N LEU A 25 -5.50 -11.75 2.00
CA LEU A 25 -6.65 -12.63 1.80
C LEU A 25 -7.43 -12.30 0.52
N ASN A 26 -7.67 -11.03 0.25
CA ASN A 26 -8.38 -10.58 -0.96
C ASN A 26 -7.57 -10.82 -2.25
N VAL A 27 -6.26 -10.62 -2.21
CA VAL A 27 -5.36 -10.92 -3.33
C VAL A 27 -5.26 -12.44 -3.52
N SER A 28 -5.19 -13.21 -2.45
CA SER A 28 -5.19 -14.68 -2.50
C SER A 28 -6.50 -15.24 -3.06
N SER A 29 -7.65 -14.61 -2.77
CA SER A 29 -8.92 -15.04 -3.35
C SER A 29 -9.00 -14.78 -4.86
N VAL A 30 -8.36 -13.71 -5.36
CA VAL A 30 -8.17 -13.48 -6.80
C VAL A 30 -7.27 -14.57 -7.42
N VAL A 31 -6.26 -15.04 -6.70
CA VAL A 31 -5.44 -16.20 -7.12
C VAL A 31 -6.27 -17.50 -7.15
N LEU A 32 -7.24 -17.70 -6.25
CA LEU A 32 -8.12 -18.88 -6.33
C LEU A 32 -9.02 -18.87 -7.58
N VAL A 33 -9.46 -17.69 -8.02
CA VAL A 33 -10.18 -17.54 -9.30
C VAL A 33 -9.27 -17.86 -10.49
N GLN A 34 -7.96 -17.57 -10.39
CA GLN A 34 -6.96 -18.01 -11.36
C GLN A 34 -6.88 -19.54 -11.47
N ASP A 35 -6.96 -20.26 -10.35
CA ASP A 35 -6.94 -21.74 -10.33
C ASP A 35 -8.17 -22.34 -11.02
N ILE A 36 -9.34 -21.71 -10.87
CA ILE A 36 -10.57 -22.08 -11.59
C ILE A 36 -10.39 -21.88 -13.11
N ILE A 37 -9.78 -20.77 -13.53
CA ILE A 37 -9.52 -20.48 -14.95
C ILE A 37 -8.56 -21.49 -15.57
N ARG A 38 -7.58 -22.00 -14.81
CA ARG A 38 -6.60 -23.01 -15.26
C ARG A 38 -7.24 -24.34 -15.68
N GLY A 39 -8.35 -24.73 -15.05
CA GLY A 39 -9.05 -26.00 -15.33
C GLY A 39 -9.99 -25.99 -16.54
N SER A 40 -10.28 -24.83 -17.10
CA SER A 40 -11.35 -24.61 -18.09
C SER A 40 -10.99 -24.84 -19.57
N LEU A 41 -9.74 -25.18 -19.85
CA LEU A 41 -9.14 -24.89 -21.14
C LEU A 41 -9.25 -26.05 -22.14
N ILE A 42 -9.91 -25.83 -23.28
CA ILE A 42 -10.06 -26.81 -24.38
C ILE A 42 -9.36 -26.38 -25.70
N GLU A 43 -8.99 -25.11 -25.89
CA GLU A 43 -8.30 -24.61 -27.12
C GLU A 43 -6.88 -24.03 -26.90
N VAL A 44 -5.89 -24.58 -27.60
CA VAL A 44 -4.43 -24.34 -27.41
C VAL A 44 -3.97 -22.88 -27.56
N ASN A 45 -4.57 -22.08 -28.46
CA ASN A 45 -4.12 -20.70 -28.69
C ASN A 45 -4.68 -19.72 -27.62
N GLN A 46 -5.92 -19.96 -27.19
CA GLN A 46 -6.56 -19.20 -26.12
C GLN A 46 -6.05 -19.61 -24.72
N VAL A 47 -5.65 -20.88 -24.55
CA VAL A 47 -4.87 -21.38 -23.40
C VAL A 47 -3.65 -20.51 -23.15
N LEU A 48 -2.86 -20.24 -24.20
CA LEU A 48 -1.59 -19.54 -24.05
C LEU A 48 -1.80 -18.10 -23.57
N LYS A 49 -2.69 -17.35 -24.23
CA LYS A 49 -2.99 -15.95 -23.87
C LYS A 49 -3.55 -15.84 -22.45
N THR A 50 -4.49 -16.71 -22.09
CA THR A 50 -5.14 -16.72 -20.77
C THR A 50 -4.16 -17.15 -19.68
N GLY A 51 -3.29 -18.12 -19.98
CA GLY A 51 -2.22 -18.54 -19.09
C GLY A 51 -1.19 -17.45 -18.80
N ILE A 52 -0.83 -16.64 -19.81
CA ILE A 52 0.04 -15.46 -19.64
C ILE A 52 -0.62 -14.43 -18.72
N MET A 53 -1.91 -14.13 -18.93
CA MET A 53 -2.66 -13.20 -18.09
C MET A 53 -2.78 -13.70 -16.64
N ALA A 54 -3.06 -14.99 -16.46
CA ALA A 54 -3.10 -15.64 -15.15
C ALA A 54 -1.76 -15.54 -14.41
N ARG A 55 -0.64 -15.81 -15.10
CA ARG A 55 0.70 -15.64 -14.53
C ARG A 55 0.97 -14.19 -14.15
N GLN A 56 0.53 -13.24 -14.98
CA GLN A 56 0.69 -11.81 -14.71
C GLN A 56 -0.07 -11.38 -13.44
N VAL A 57 -1.30 -11.87 -13.26
CA VAL A 57 -2.10 -11.67 -12.03
C VAL A 57 -1.33 -12.17 -10.81
N GLY A 58 -0.83 -13.41 -10.84
CA GLY A 58 -0.06 -13.98 -9.73
C GLY A 58 1.25 -13.22 -9.42
N SER A 59 1.95 -12.74 -10.45
CA SER A 59 3.15 -11.90 -10.28
C SER A 59 2.81 -10.57 -9.60
N LEU A 60 1.80 -9.85 -10.11
CA LEU A 60 1.37 -8.57 -9.56
C LEU A 60 0.90 -8.72 -8.11
N ALA A 61 0.14 -9.78 -7.83
CA ALA A 61 -0.29 -10.15 -6.48
C ALA A 61 0.92 -10.28 -5.54
N THR A 62 1.90 -11.10 -5.90
CA THR A 62 3.11 -11.33 -5.09
C THR A 62 3.89 -10.04 -4.87
N GLU A 63 4.02 -9.22 -5.89
CA GLU A 63 4.72 -7.94 -5.80
C GLU A 63 4.03 -6.95 -4.86
N ILE A 64 2.70 -6.84 -4.91
CA ILE A 64 1.92 -6.00 -3.98
C ILE A 64 2.14 -6.43 -2.54
N VAL A 65 2.12 -7.74 -2.26
CA VAL A 65 2.33 -8.28 -0.92
C VAL A 65 3.75 -7.97 -0.42
N SER A 66 4.76 -8.21 -1.27
CA SER A 66 6.16 -7.94 -0.94
C SER A 66 6.39 -6.46 -0.62
N GLU A 67 5.90 -5.56 -1.46
CA GLU A 67 6.05 -4.11 -1.26
C GLU A 67 5.28 -3.61 -0.03
N SER A 68 4.11 -4.20 0.25
CA SER A 68 3.32 -3.88 1.45
C SER A 68 4.03 -4.29 2.73
N ASN A 69 4.67 -5.46 2.75
CA ASN A 69 5.48 -5.90 3.88
C ASN A 69 6.71 -5.00 4.08
N TYR A 70 7.37 -4.58 3.00
CA TYR A 70 8.47 -3.62 3.08
C TYR A 70 8.04 -2.29 3.72
N MET A 71 6.85 -1.81 3.38
CA MET A 71 6.30 -0.60 4.00
C MET A 71 6.00 -0.77 5.50
N LEU A 72 5.49 -1.92 5.92
CA LEU A 72 5.31 -2.24 7.34
C LEU A 72 6.64 -2.21 8.10
N ASP A 73 7.67 -2.81 7.53
CA ASP A 73 9.00 -2.83 8.14
C ASP A 73 9.56 -1.42 8.27
N LEU A 74 9.33 -0.55 7.29
CA LEU A 74 9.71 0.86 7.40
C LEU A 74 8.94 1.58 8.52
N ALA A 75 7.63 1.39 8.61
CA ALA A 75 6.77 2.06 9.59
C ALA A 75 6.99 1.55 11.03
N ALA A 76 7.29 0.27 11.21
CA ALA A 76 7.60 -0.31 12.52
C ALA A 76 8.86 0.29 13.15
N ASN A 77 9.82 0.71 12.32
CA ASN A 77 11.08 1.30 12.75
C ASN A 77 11.04 2.83 12.91
N ASP A 78 10.03 3.50 12.33
CA ASP A 78 9.93 4.96 12.34
C ASP A 78 8.47 5.41 12.50
N PRO A 79 8.03 5.78 13.73
CA PRO A 79 6.64 6.10 14.05
C PRO A 79 6.01 7.20 13.18
N HIS A 80 6.82 8.13 12.66
CA HIS A 80 6.33 9.21 11.82
C HIS A 80 5.87 8.72 10.43
N LEU A 81 6.30 7.53 10.02
CA LEU A 81 5.90 6.91 8.76
C LEU A 81 4.56 6.16 8.83
N LEU A 82 4.02 5.94 10.04
CA LEU A 82 2.77 5.21 10.24
C LEU A 82 1.59 5.81 9.48
N LEU A 83 1.49 7.14 9.43
CA LEU A 83 0.40 7.83 8.73
C LEU A 83 0.40 7.54 7.22
N PHE A 84 1.59 7.42 6.63
CA PHE A 84 1.72 7.07 5.21
C PHE A 84 1.35 5.60 4.99
N ALA A 85 1.82 4.70 5.85
CA ALA A 85 1.47 3.28 5.78
C ALA A 85 -0.04 3.03 5.97
N GLU A 86 -0.69 3.77 6.88
CA GLU A 86 -2.12 3.67 7.11
C GLU A 86 -2.95 4.13 5.90
N ASP A 87 -2.59 5.26 5.29
CA ASP A 87 -3.29 5.75 4.09
C ASP A 87 -3.21 4.71 2.95
N VAL A 88 -2.05 4.11 2.75
CA VAL A 88 -1.84 3.08 1.72
C VAL A 88 -2.64 1.83 2.03
N ALA A 89 -2.57 1.33 3.26
CA ALA A 89 -3.28 0.12 3.67
C ALA A 89 -4.80 0.30 3.50
N ARG A 90 -5.32 1.50 3.78
CA ARG A 90 -6.73 1.85 3.57
C ARG A 90 -7.11 1.88 2.09
N GLN A 91 -6.30 2.52 1.24
CA GLN A 91 -6.53 2.58 -0.20
C GLN A 91 -6.47 1.20 -0.86
N LEU A 92 -5.47 0.39 -0.50
CA LEU A 92 -5.34 -0.98 -0.97
C LEU A 92 -6.50 -1.87 -0.51
N LYS A 93 -6.93 -1.76 0.74
CA LYS A 93 -8.07 -2.51 1.27
C LYS A 93 -9.35 -2.21 0.49
N ASN A 94 -9.65 -0.93 0.28
CA ASN A 94 -10.84 -0.52 -0.48
C ASN A 94 -10.82 -1.07 -1.91
N ARG A 95 -9.67 -0.96 -2.59
CA ARG A 95 -9.51 -1.50 -3.95
C ARG A 95 -9.59 -3.03 -3.98
N GLY A 96 -9.01 -3.71 -2.98
CA GLY A 96 -9.03 -5.17 -2.88
C GLY A 96 -10.45 -5.71 -2.68
N ILE A 97 -11.22 -5.09 -1.79
CA ILE A 97 -12.64 -5.41 -1.57
C ILE A 97 -13.44 -5.18 -2.86
N ASN A 98 -13.24 -4.05 -3.54
CA ASN A 98 -13.92 -3.76 -4.80
C ASN A 98 -13.59 -4.80 -5.87
N LEU A 99 -12.32 -5.16 -6.02
CA LEU A 99 -11.86 -6.17 -6.98
C LEU A 99 -12.52 -7.54 -6.72
N VAL A 100 -12.51 -8.01 -5.47
CA VAL A 100 -13.15 -9.27 -5.09
C VAL A 100 -14.66 -9.21 -5.33
N SER A 101 -15.32 -8.12 -4.92
CA SER A 101 -16.76 -7.94 -5.12
C SER A 101 -17.14 -7.97 -6.59
N GLU A 102 -16.37 -7.30 -7.46
CA GLU A 102 -16.59 -7.31 -8.90
C GLU A 102 -16.40 -8.71 -9.49
N VAL A 103 -15.31 -9.40 -9.14
CA VAL A 103 -15.04 -10.77 -9.62
C VAL A 103 -16.13 -11.74 -9.14
N SER A 104 -16.51 -11.69 -7.87
CA SER A 104 -17.61 -12.49 -7.33
C SER A 104 -18.93 -12.19 -8.05
N SER A 105 -19.25 -10.92 -8.30
CA SER A 105 -20.47 -10.53 -9.00
C SER A 105 -20.50 -11.03 -10.44
N PHE A 106 -19.34 -11.04 -11.12
CA PHE A 106 -19.20 -11.57 -12.47
C PHE A 106 -19.43 -13.09 -12.49
N VAL A 107 -18.79 -13.81 -11.57
CA VAL A 107 -18.95 -15.28 -11.45
C VAL A 107 -20.40 -15.65 -11.14
N LEU A 108 -21.07 -14.91 -10.25
CA LEU A 108 -22.48 -15.14 -9.91
C LEU A 108 -23.44 -14.85 -11.07
N ARG A 109 -23.16 -13.83 -11.90
CA ARG A 109 -24.00 -13.46 -13.05
C ARG A 109 -23.86 -14.44 -14.22
N GLU A 110 -22.65 -14.88 -14.49
CA GLU A 110 -22.35 -15.72 -15.65
C GLU A 110 -22.46 -17.22 -15.32
N GLY A 111 -22.45 -17.64 -14.05
CA GLY A 111 -22.68 -19.03 -13.64
C GLY A 111 -21.70 -20.03 -14.28
N GLU A 112 -22.17 -21.21 -14.70
CA GLU A 112 -21.35 -22.15 -15.51
C GLU A 112 -20.95 -21.59 -16.89
N ASN A 113 -21.64 -20.56 -17.40
CA ASN A 113 -21.34 -19.92 -18.69
C ASN A 113 -20.14 -18.97 -18.63
N VAL A 114 -19.56 -18.67 -17.45
CA VAL A 114 -18.26 -17.98 -17.31
C VAL A 114 -17.17 -18.62 -18.18
N LEU A 115 -17.25 -19.95 -18.32
CA LEU A 115 -16.29 -20.77 -19.05
C LEU A 115 -16.55 -20.76 -20.56
N MET A 116 -17.73 -20.32 -20.99
CA MET A 116 -18.24 -20.51 -22.34
C MET A 116 -18.11 -19.25 -23.21
N ASP A 117 -18.08 -18.05 -22.61
CA ASP A 117 -17.83 -16.79 -23.30
C ASP A 117 -16.40 -16.28 -23.07
N PHE A 118 -15.53 -16.61 -24.03
CA PHE A 118 -14.11 -16.27 -23.98
C PHE A 118 -13.83 -14.76 -24.00
N ASP A 119 -14.68 -13.96 -24.65
CA ASP A 119 -14.50 -12.50 -24.75
C ASP A 119 -14.79 -11.84 -23.40
N LYS A 120 -15.85 -12.27 -22.72
CA LYS A 120 -16.16 -11.80 -21.36
C LYS A 120 -15.07 -12.17 -20.35
N ARG A 121 -14.49 -13.37 -20.46
CA ARG A 121 -13.36 -13.80 -19.61
C ARG A 121 -12.11 -12.95 -19.84
N ASP A 122 -11.75 -12.68 -21.10
CA ASP A 122 -10.59 -11.85 -21.45
C ASP A 122 -10.76 -10.42 -20.92
N LEU A 123 -11.98 -9.88 -21.00
CA LEU A 123 -12.33 -8.57 -20.44
C LEU A 123 -12.21 -8.54 -18.91
N LEU A 124 -12.71 -9.57 -18.21
CA LEU A 124 -12.54 -9.68 -16.76
C LEU A 124 -11.07 -9.70 -16.37
N LEU A 125 -10.27 -10.57 -17.01
CA LEU A 125 -8.84 -10.69 -16.70
C LEU A 125 -8.07 -9.41 -16.96
N LYS A 126 -8.35 -8.70 -18.06
CA LYS A 126 -7.76 -7.38 -18.33
C LYS A 126 -8.10 -6.36 -17.25
N LYS A 127 -9.36 -6.34 -16.78
CA LYS A 127 -9.78 -5.44 -15.70
C LYS A 127 -9.07 -5.76 -14.39
N VAL A 128 -8.97 -7.06 -14.03
CA VAL A 128 -8.25 -7.51 -12.85
C VAL A 128 -6.78 -7.10 -12.91
N ILE A 129 -6.11 -7.34 -14.05
CA ILE A 129 -4.71 -6.94 -14.27
C ILE A 129 -4.54 -5.43 -14.10
N LEU A 130 -5.43 -4.62 -14.68
CA LEU A 130 -5.37 -3.17 -14.58
C LEU A 130 -5.49 -2.71 -13.13
N GLU A 131 -6.45 -3.25 -12.37
CA GLU A 131 -6.64 -2.87 -10.98
C GLU A 131 -5.44 -3.26 -10.11
N LEU A 132 -4.86 -4.46 -10.33
CA LEU A 132 -3.64 -4.89 -9.66
C LEU A 132 -2.43 -4.02 -10.03
N GLN A 133 -2.32 -3.56 -11.28
CA GLN A 133 -1.28 -2.61 -11.68
C GLN A 133 -1.41 -1.27 -10.95
N VAL A 134 -2.63 -0.77 -10.78
CA VAL A 134 -2.90 0.46 -10.02
C VAL A 134 -2.51 0.27 -8.55
N MET A 135 -2.92 -0.85 -7.94
CA MET A 135 -2.52 -1.20 -6.57
C MET A 135 -0.99 -1.23 -6.42
N ARG A 136 -0.29 -1.94 -7.31
CA ARG A 136 1.17 -2.02 -7.32
C ARG A 136 1.83 -0.65 -7.42
N ALA A 137 1.34 0.21 -8.33
CA ALA A 137 1.87 1.56 -8.50
C ALA A 137 1.69 2.41 -7.23
N LEU A 138 0.55 2.28 -6.55
CA LEU A 138 0.30 2.95 -5.27
C LEU A 138 1.30 2.50 -4.20
N VAL A 139 1.45 1.18 -3.99
CA VAL A 139 2.38 0.65 -2.98
C VAL A 139 3.81 1.07 -3.28
N TYR A 140 4.25 0.95 -4.54
CA TYR A 140 5.60 1.31 -4.95
C TYR A 140 5.90 2.80 -4.74
N SER A 141 5.00 3.69 -5.17
CA SER A 141 5.17 5.14 -5.05
C SER A 141 5.26 5.61 -3.60
N LEU A 142 4.45 5.01 -2.73
CA LEU A 142 4.37 5.38 -1.33
C LEU A 142 5.48 4.73 -0.50
N GLY A 143 5.85 3.48 -0.80
CA GLY A 143 7.04 2.85 -0.24
C GLY A 143 8.31 3.64 -0.57
N ARG A 144 8.42 4.17 -1.80
CA ARG A 144 9.54 5.05 -2.16
C ARG A 144 9.49 6.39 -1.41
N SER A 145 8.31 6.96 -1.24
CA SER A 145 8.11 8.20 -0.46
C SER A 145 8.50 8.01 1.01
N MET A 146 8.12 6.88 1.62
CA MET A 146 8.51 6.51 2.98
C MET A 146 10.02 6.31 3.12
N TYR A 147 10.65 5.65 2.15
CA TYR A 147 12.11 5.51 2.10
C TYR A 147 12.79 6.89 2.13
N TRP A 148 12.38 7.82 1.26
CA TRP A 148 12.97 9.16 1.24
C TRP A 148 12.67 9.97 2.50
N ALA A 149 11.47 9.85 3.06
CA ALA A 149 11.11 10.50 4.32
C ALA A 149 12.01 10.02 5.48
N LYS A 150 12.28 8.71 5.56
CA LYS A 150 13.24 8.12 6.51
C LYS A 150 14.64 8.71 6.33
N GLN A 151 15.15 8.74 5.09
CA GLN A 151 16.48 9.28 4.82
C GLN A 151 16.57 10.77 5.16
N ALA A 152 15.55 11.57 4.84
CA ALA A 152 15.50 12.98 5.20
C ALA A 152 15.44 13.22 6.72
N GLY A 153 14.71 12.37 7.45
CA GLY A 153 14.67 12.36 8.91
C GLY A 153 16.04 12.06 9.52
N LEU A 154 16.73 11.04 9.02
CA LEU A 154 18.10 10.69 9.41
C LEU A 154 19.11 11.82 9.12
N LEU A 155 19.01 12.45 7.95
CA LEU A 155 19.88 13.59 7.61
C LEU A 155 19.62 14.81 8.52
N ARG A 156 18.36 15.03 8.93
CA ARG A 156 18.03 16.07 9.91
C ARG A 156 18.55 15.74 11.30
N SER A 157 18.47 14.48 11.75
CA SER A 157 18.94 14.08 13.08
C SER A 157 20.47 14.04 13.20
N LEU A 158 21.17 13.78 12.09
CA LEU A 158 22.64 13.80 12.01
C LEU A 158 23.22 15.19 11.73
N ASN A 159 22.39 16.23 11.53
CA ASN A 159 22.89 17.58 11.23
C ASN A 159 23.56 18.21 12.46
N PRO A 160 24.91 18.38 12.49
CA PRO A 160 25.62 18.92 13.64
C PRO A 160 25.34 20.41 13.87
N TYR A 161 24.67 21.09 12.94
CA TYR A 161 24.37 22.52 13.02
C TYR A 161 22.97 22.85 13.58
N GLN A 162 22.15 21.85 13.92
CA GLN A 162 20.83 22.09 14.54
C GLN A 162 20.91 22.91 15.85
N GLY A 163 21.96 22.70 16.65
CA GLY A 163 22.18 23.44 17.89
C GLY A 163 22.39 24.94 17.66
N PHE A 164 23.08 25.31 16.57
CA PHE A 164 23.36 26.72 16.24
C PHE A 164 22.10 27.45 15.77
N ILE A 165 21.24 26.80 14.97
CA ILE A 165 19.97 27.39 14.51
C ILE A 165 19.03 27.67 15.70
N ASN A 166 18.99 26.79 16.70
CA ASN A 166 18.19 27.00 17.90
C ASN A 166 18.78 28.08 18.83
N GLN A 167 20.11 28.25 18.85
CA GLN A 167 20.75 29.34 19.57
C GLN A 167 20.48 30.70 18.93
N ASP A 168 20.52 30.79 17.60
CA ASP A 168 20.24 32.04 16.88
C ASP A 168 18.78 32.46 17.02
N LYS A 169 17.83 31.52 16.93
CA LYS A 169 16.42 31.83 17.19
C LYS A 169 16.19 32.39 18.59
N ARG A 170 16.80 31.80 19.62
CA ARG A 170 16.72 32.34 21.00
C ARG A 170 17.34 33.74 21.11
N LYS A 171 18.48 34.00 20.47
CA LYS A 171 19.09 35.33 20.47
C LYS A 171 18.23 36.37 19.77
N VAL A 172 17.57 36.00 18.67
CA VAL A 172 16.65 36.89 17.96
C VAL A 172 15.39 37.17 18.79
N ASP A 173 14.84 36.15 19.47
CA ASP A 173 13.70 36.34 20.36
C ASP A 173 14.08 37.21 21.57
N GLU A 174 15.27 37.04 22.17
CA GLU A 174 15.79 37.93 23.21
C GLU A 174 15.99 39.37 22.72
N LEU A 175 16.51 39.57 21.50
CA LEU A 175 16.64 40.89 20.88
C LEU A 175 15.27 41.55 20.67
N LEU A 176 14.29 40.81 20.17
CA LEU A 176 12.93 41.30 19.96
C LEU A 176 12.23 41.63 21.28
N LEU A 177 12.46 40.83 22.32
CA LEU A 177 11.94 41.08 23.67
C LEU A 177 12.54 42.37 24.26
N ASN A 178 13.87 42.51 24.19
CA ASN A 178 14.59 43.70 24.67
C ASN A 178 14.19 44.98 23.90
N LEU A 179 14.01 44.89 22.58
CA LEU A 179 13.52 46.02 21.76
C LEU A 179 12.09 46.43 22.13
N LYS A 180 11.24 45.49 22.55
CA LYS A 180 9.89 45.81 23.07
C LYS A 180 9.95 46.54 24.41
N PHE A 181 10.88 46.17 25.31
CA PHE A 181 11.05 46.85 26.60
C PHE A 181 11.67 48.23 26.47
N LEU A 182 12.49 48.49 25.46
CA LEU A 182 13.09 49.80 25.17
C LEU A 182 12.11 50.80 24.49
N LYS A 183 10.92 50.36 24.10
CA LYS A 183 9.91 51.18 23.41
C LYS A 183 8.76 51.64 24.31
N ASN A 184 8.81 51.30 25.61
CA ASN A 184 7.99 51.85 26.69
C ASN A 184 8.85 52.73 27.60
#